data_AF-A0A2A5X0Q0-F1
#
_entry.id   AF-A0A2A5X0Q0-F1
#
_cell.length_a   1.000
_cell.length_b   1.000
_cell.length_c   1.000
_cell.angle_alpha   90.00
_cell.angle_beta   90.00
_cell.angle_gamma   90.00
#
_symmetry.space_group_name_H-M   'P 1'
#
loop_
_entity.id
_entity.type
_entity.pdbx_description
1 polymer ?
#
loop_
_entity_poly.entity_id
_entity_poly.type
_entity_poly.pdbx_seq_one_letter_code
_entity_poly.pdbx_strand_id
1 'polypeptide(L)' 'MDAIMKQVGSFVAGVTSLVVSLIGLSVAVEVVFGAAPWGSVIGNISSIVADLNGGGFVGLLVLLILWSRVK' A
#
# COMPACT_ATOMS: atom_id res chain seq x y z
N MET A 1 -28.67 1.05 -23.21
CA MET A 1 -27.24 0.69 -23.09
C MET A 1 -26.61 1.30 -21.84
N ASP A 2 -26.91 2.54 -21.47
CA ASP A 2 -26.40 3.20 -20.26
C ASP A 2 -26.69 2.48 -18.94
N ALA A 3 -27.89 1.93 -18.76
CA ALA A 3 -28.27 1.22 -17.54
C ALA A 3 -27.41 -0.04 -17.30
N ILE A 4 -27.12 -0.78 -18.37
CA ILE A 4 -26.28 -1.99 -18.32
C ILE A 4 -24.83 -1.60 -18.04
N MET A 5 -24.32 -0.55 -18.69
CA MET A 5 -22.96 -0.07 -18.47
C MET A 5 -22.75 0.45 -17.03
N LYS A 6 -23.77 1.10 -16.45
CA LYS A 6 -23.75 1.56 -15.06
C LYS A 6 -23.82 0.41 -14.05
N GLN A 7 -24.60 -0.62 -14.34
CA GLN A 7 -24.69 -1.83 -13.50
C GLN A 7 -23.38 -2.63 -13.52
N VAL A 8 -22.75 -2.77 -14.68
CA VAL A 8 -21.41 -3.38 -14.82
C VAL A 8 -20.36 -2.54 -14.09
N GLY A 9 -20.38 -1.21 -14.25
CA GLY A 9 -19.47 -0.32 -13.52
C GLY A 9 -19.62 -0.44 -12.00
N SER A 10 -20.86 -0.52 -11.50
CA SER A 10 -21.13 -0.72 -10.07
C SER A 10 -20.69 -2.09 -9.56
N PHE A 11 -20.84 -3.13 -10.39
CA PHE A 11 -20.38 -4.48 -10.04
C PHE A 11 -18.85 -4.54 -9.96
N VAL A 12 -18.16 -3.99 -10.97
CA VAL A 12 -16.69 -3.90 -10.97
C VAL A 12 -16.22 -3.09 -9.77
N ALA A 13 -16.84 -1.94 -9.48
CA ALA A 13 -16.50 -1.13 -8.30
C ALA A 13 -16.70 -1.92 -6.99
N GLY A 14 -17.77 -2.70 -6.87
CA GLY A 14 -18.01 -3.56 -5.71
C GLY A 14 -16.95 -4.65 -5.56
N VAL A 15 -16.57 -5.32 -6.64
CA VAL A 15 -15.51 -6.34 -6.64
C VAL A 15 -14.16 -5.71 -6.31
N THR A 16 -13.82 -4.57 -6.91
CA THR A 16 -12.58 -3.83 -6.60
C THR A 16 -12.54 -3.41 -5.12
N SER A 17 -13.66 -2.92 -4.58
CA SER A 17 -13.75 -2.56 -3.16
C SER A 17 -13.51 -3.78 -2.25
N LEU A 18 -13.99 -4.96 -2.64
CA LEU A 18 -13.80 -6.20 -1.90
C LEU A 18 -12.34 -6.67 -1.96
N VAL A 19 -11.69 -6.55 -3.12
CA VAL A 19 -10.27 -6.84 -3.26
C VAL A 19 -9.41 -5.89 -2.40
N VAL A 20 -9.73 -4.60 -2.38
CA VAL A 20 -9.02 -3.62 -1.54
C VAL A 20 -9.18 -3.92 -0.05
N SER A 21 -10.38 -4.31 0.39
CA SER A 21 -10.60 -4.68 1.79
C SER A 21 -9.85 -5.95 2.18
N LEU A 22 -9.74 -6.92 1.28
CA LEU A 22 -8.93 -8.14 1.47
C LEU A 22 -7.43 -7.84 1.60
N ILE A 23 -6.91 -6.87 0.84
CA ILE A 23 -5.51 -6.41 0.97
C ILE A 23 -5.30 -5.71 2.32
N GLY A 24 -6.23 -4.86 2.75
CA GLY A 24 -6.15 -4.24 4.07
C GLY A 24 -6.19 -5.28 5.20
N LEU A 25 -7.05 -6.29 5.05
CA LEU A 25 -7.17 -7.39 6.00
C LEU A 25 -5.90 -8.26 6.04
N SER A 26 -5.26 -8.51 4.90
CA SER A 26 -4.04 -9.32 4.85
C SER A 26 -2.88 -8.65 5.59
N VAL A 27 -2.75 -7.31 5.48
CA VAL A 27 -1.78 -6.54 6.30
C VAL A 27 -2.09 -6.67 7.79
N ALA A 28 -3.35 -6.54 8.19
CA ALA A 28 -3.74 -6.68 9.59
C ALA A 28 -3.44 -8.07 10.16
N VAL A 29 -3.69 -9.13 9.36
CA VAL A 29 -3.39 -10.52 9.74
C VAL A 29 -1.88 -10.74 9.86
N GLU A 30 -1.08 -10.19 8.94
CA GLU A 30 0.37 -10.31 8.97
C GLU A 30 0.96 -9.62 10.22
N VAL A 31 0.43 -8.47 10.62
CA VAL A 31 0.84 -7.77 11.85
C VAL A 31 0.46 -8.54 13.12
N VAL A 32 -0.77 -9.06 13.19
CA VAL A 32 -1.30 -9.67 14.43
C VAL A 32 -0.77 -11.10 14.62
N PHE A 33 -0.69 -11.87 13.55
CA PHE A 33 -0.37 -13.31 13.62
C PHE A 33 1.04 -13.64 13.12
N GLY A 34 1.77 -12.67 12.55
CA GLY A 34 3.12 -12.90 12.02
C GLY A 34 3.17 -13.84 10.80
N ALA A 35 2.02 -14.16 10.21
CA ALA A 35 1.88 -15.06 9.08
C ALA A 35 1.22 -14.32 7.91
N ALA A 36 1.75 -14.54 6.72
CA ALA A 36 1.30 -13.89 5.50
C ALA A 36 0.56 -14.87 4.57
N PRO A 37 -0.74 -15.16 4.80
CA PRO A 37 -1.47 -16.20 4.07
C PRO A 37 -1.61 -15.95 2.56
N TRP A 38 -1.40 -14.71 2.10
CA TRP A 38 -1.55 -14.30 0.70
C TRP A 38 -0.27 -13.68 0.11
N GLY A 39 0.88 -13.89 0.77
CA GLY A 39 2.16 -13.23 0.46
C GLY A 39 2.44 -12.05 1.39
N SER A 40 3.72 -11.77 1.66
CA SER A 40 4.15 -10.73 2.60
C SER A 40 3.97 -9.34 1.98
N VAL A 41 2.86 -8.69 2.31
CA VAL A 41 2.57 -7.32 1.85
C VAL A 41 3.51 -6.35 2.55
N ILE A 42 3.78 -6.60 3.83
CA ILE A 42 4.74 -5.81 4.61
C ILE A 42 6.14 -5.98 4.05
N GLY A 43 6.54 -7.20 3.67
CA GLY A 43 7.83 -7.47 3.04
C GLY A 43 7.98 -6.76 1.69
N ASN A 44 6.93 -6.75 0.86
CA ASN A 44 6.94 -6.04 -0.42
C ASN A 44 7.06 -4.52 -0.24
N ILE A 45 6.27 -3.92 0.66
CA ILE A 45 6.36 -2.48 0.97
C ILE A 45 7.72 -2.15 1.60
N SER A 46 8.21 -2.98 2.52
CA SER A 46 9.51 -2.80 3.16
C SER A 46 10.66 -2.89 2.16
N SER A 47 10.55 -3.76 1.15
CA SER A 47 11.52 -3.84 0.04
C SER A 47 11.51 -2.57 -0.79
N ILE A 48 10.33 -2.06 -1.19
CA ILE A 48 10.23 -0.79 -1.93
C ILE A 48 10.81 0.37 -1.10
N VAL A 49 10.50 0.42 0.21
CA VAL A 49 11.07 1.43 1.11
C VAL A 49 12.58 1.25 1.25
N ALA A 50 13.09 0.03 1.31
CA ALA A 50 14.52 -0.26 1.35
C ALA A 50 15.22 0.15 0.06
N ASP A 51 14.60 -0.06 -1.11
CA ASP A 51 15.13 0.37 -2.40
C ASP A 51 15.14 1.91 -2.52
N LEU A 52 14.08 2.57 -2.04
CA LEU A 52 14.03 4.03 -1.95
C LEU A 52 15.04 4.59 -0.93
N ASN A 53 15.33 3.85 0.14
CA ASN A 53 16.35 4.21 1.12
C ASN A 53 17.77 4.01 0.58
N GLY A 54 18.04 2.85 -0.02
CA GLY A 54 19.31 2.50 -0.64
C GLY A 54 19.66 3.37 -1.86
N GLY A 55 18.65 3.86 -2.58
CA GLY A 55 18.80 4.84 -3.66
C GLY A 55 19.11 6.27 -3.19
N GLY A 56 19.25 6.51 -1.88
CA GLY A 56 19.60 7.81 -1.31
C GLY A 56 18.44 8.81 -1.18
N PHE A 57 17.24 8.47 -1.64
CA PHE A 57 16.07 9.36 -1.54
C PHE A 57 15.65 9.61 -0.09
N VAL A 58 15.60 8.56 0.74
CA VAL A 58 15.28 8.72 2.18
C VAL A 58 16.35 9.54 2.90
N GLY A 59 17.64 9.37 2.55
CA GLY A 59 18.73 10.19 3.09
C GLY A 59 18.58 11.68 2.74
N LEU A 60 18.20 12.00 1.50
CA LEU A 60 17.87 13.36 1.08
C LEU A 60 16.63 13.90 1.81
N LEU A 61 15.61 13.08 2.02
CA LEU A 61 14.40 13.44 2.75
C LEU A 61 14.70 13.82 4.21
N VAL A 62 15.55 13.03 4.88
CA VAL A 62 16.00 13.30 6.26
C VAL A 62 16.82 14.58 6.34
N LEU A 63 17.73 14.83 5.39
CA LEU A 63 18.49 16.09 5.31
C LEU A 63 17.57 17.30 5.13
N LEU A 64 16.53 17.18 4.30
CA LEU A 64 15.54 18.23 4.08
C LEU A 64 14.75 18.55 5.36
N ILE A 65 14.35 17.52 6.12
CA ILE A 65 13.65 17.68 7.40
C ILE A 65 14.57 18.35 8.43
N LEU A 66 15.82 17.92 8.56
CA LEU A 66 16.79 18.53 9.48
C LEU A 66 17.05 19.99 9.11
N TRP A 67 17.26 20.29 7.82
CA TRP A 67 17.40 21.66 7.35
C TRP A 67 16.18 22.53 7.66
N SER A 68 14.97 21.97 7.56
CA SER A 68 13.73 22.67 7.95
C SER A 68 13.62 22.92 9.44
N ARG A 69 14.30 22.15 10.30
CA ARG A 69 14.29 22.30 11.76
C ARG A 69 15.48 23.08 12.32
N VAL A 70 16.49 23.33 11.48
CA VAL A 70 17.68 24.13 11.81
C VAL A 70 17.48 25.62 11.51
N LYS A 71 16.40 25.98 10.79
CA LYS A 71 15.86 27.35 10.75
C LYS A 71 14.83 27.58 11.85
#